data_AF-A0A2A4YUR0-F1
#
_entry.id   AF-A0A2A4YUR0-F1
#
_cell.length_a   1.000
_cell.length_b   1.000
_cell.length_c   1.000
_cell.angle_alpha   90.00
_cell.angle_beta   90.00
_cell.angle_gamma   90.00
#
_symmetry.space_group_name_H-M   'P 1'
#
loop_
_entity.id
_entity.type
_entity.pdbx_description
1 polymer ?
#
loop_
_entity_poly.entity_id
_entity_poly.type
_entity_poly.pdbx_seq_one_letter_code
_entity_poly.pdbx_strand_id
1 'polypeptide(L)'
;MDIISHTLTGVAVGTLIATLSNENWRKKVSIILIGAFGGALPDFDAISLWSKFDSTIGSFLSLEHTGSQIYFGKFWYSHHAAFHSVLAPIFLILISIIFNSLFKKKIKEHLVLKKYSFLAFFIGFTFHIIEDMPTPACVWGGVNLFYPSSEYIGGYGKIWWWNNYDLVLIMISTIVLILLLNLIPKTLYTIKKYCSIGVFLFGLFLGIYQINTRPVDFSYSGHTIDYDKFEAESKLIQKEILGENLFQIMTTIDNKIPLNF
;
A
#
# COMPACT_ATOMS: atom_id res chain seq x y z
N MET A 1 -4.00 8.35 -7.23
CA MET A 1 -3.67 6.91 -7.40
C MET A 1 -2.91 6.26 -6.24
N ASP A 2 -2.16 6.99 -5.40
CA ASP A 2 -1.19 6.39 -4.46
C ASP A 2 -1.79 5.37 -3.47
N ILE A 3 -2.82 5.77 -2.72
CA ILE A 3 -3.60 4.88 -1.83
C ILE A 3 -4.13 3.63 -2.57
N ILE A 4 -4.49 3.78 -3.86
CA ILE A 4 -4.99 2.67 -4.68
C ILE A 4 -3.84 1.73 -5.03
N SER A 5 -2.65 2.24 -5.40
CA SER A 5 -1.47 1.41 -5.63
C SER A 5 -1.14 0.60 -4.37
N HIS A 6 -1.06 1.23 -3.20
CA HIS A 6 -0.76 0.50 -1.96
C HIS A 6 -1.80 -0.57 -1.62
N THR A 7 -3.09 -0.23 -1.81
CA THR A 7 -4.17 -1.20 -1.66
C THR A 7 -4.00 -2.38 -2.63
N LEU A 8 -3.69 -2.10 -3.90
CA LEU A 8 -3.46 -3.13 -4.93
C LEU A 8 -2.22 -3.97 -4.64
N THR A 9 -1.15 -3.38 -4.10
CA THR A 9 0.01 -4.12 -3.61
C THR A 9 -0.40 -5.11 -2.52
N GLY A 10 -1.23 -4.68 -1.57
CA GLY A 10 -1.85 -5.55 -0.57
C GLY A 10 -2.72 -6.66 -1.17
N VAL A 11 -3.51 -6.35 -2.21
CA VAL A 11 -4.29 -7.34 -2.97
C VAL A 11 -3.37 -8.35 -3.66
N ALA A 12 -2.29 -7.91 -4.31
CA ALA A 12 -1.33 -8.78 -4.99
C ALA A 12 -0.71 -9.79 -4.02
N VAL A 13 -0.23 -9.31 -2.87
CA VAL A 13 0.23 -10.17 -1.76
C VAL A 13 -0.87 -11.13 -1.33
N GLY A 14 -2.08 -10.61 -1.10
CA GLY A 14 -3.24 -11.40 -0.70
C GLY A 14 -3.57 -12.54 -1.67
N THR A 15 -3.49 -12.30 -2.99
CA THR A 15 -3.72 -13.34 -4.01
C THR A 15 -2.67 -14.43 -3.99
N LEU A 16 -1.39 -14.08 -3.79
CA LEU A 16 -0.31 -15.05 -3.61
C LEU A 16 -0.57 -15.91 -2.37
N ILE A 17 -0.79 -15.29 -1.21
CA ILE A 17 -1.02 -16.02 0.05
C ILE A 17 -2.29 -16.87 -0.03
N ALA A 18 -3.33 -16.40 -0.72
CA ALA A 18 -4.53 -17.19 -0.98
C ALA A 18 -4.24 -18.46 -1.79
N THR A 19 -3.35 -18.40 -2.80
CA THR A 19 -2.86 -19.62 -3.48
C THR A 19 -2.14 -20.55 -2.50
N LEU A 20 -1.19 -20.01 -1.71
CA LEU A 20 -0.37 -20.78 -0.76
C LEU A 20 -1.17 -21.45 0.35
N SER A 21 -2.35 -20.90 0.69
CA SER A 21 -3.23 -21.48 1.71
C SER A 21 -3.88 -22.79 1.27
N ASN A 22 -4.06 -23.00 -0.04
CA ASN A 22 -4.87 -24.08 -0.64
C ASN A 22 -6.30 -24.22 -0.08
N GLU A 23 -6.82 -23.16 0.54
CA GLU A 23 -8.12 -23.17 1.21
C GLU A 23 -9.30 -23.14 0.22
N ASN A 24 -10.53 -23.15 0.73
CA ASN A 24 -11.73 -22.91 -0.09
C ASN A 24 -11.85 -21.43 -0.51
N TRP A 25 -12.72 -21.15 -1.50
CA TRP A 25 -12.84 -19.82 -2.10
C TRP A 25 -13.22 -18.73 -1.09
N ARG A 26 -14.08 -19.02 -0.10
CA ARG A 26 -14.48 -18.04 0.94
C ARG A 26 -13.29 -17.57 1.76
N LYS A 27 -12.45 -18.52 2.20
CA LYS A 27 -11.22 -18.21 2.93
C LYS A 27 -10.21 -17.48 2.04
N LYS A 28 -10.07 -17.86 0.77
CA LYS A 28 -9.19 -17.15 -0.17
C LYS A 28 -9.60 -15.70 -0.37
N VAL A 29 -10.89 -15.42 -0.59
CA VAL A 29 -11.42 -14.05 -0.68
C VAL A 29 -11.13 -13.29 0.61
N SER A 30 -11.35 -13.89 1.78
CA SER A 30 -11.01 -13.26 3.06
C SER A 30 -9.51 -12.95 3.20
N ILE A 31 -8.62 -13.83 2.74
CA ILE A 31 -7.17 -13.58 2.74
C ILE A 31 -6.83 -12.40 1.84
N ILE A 32 -7.42 -12.33 0.64
CA ILE A 32 -7.19 -11.24 -0.31
C ILE A 32 -7.66 -9.90 0.26
N LEU A 33 -8.88 -9.85 0.81
CA LEU A 33 -9.43 -8.63 1.42
C LEU A 33 -8.60 -8.16 2.62
N ILE A 34 -8.08 -9.09 3.43
CA ILE A 34 -7.21 -8.75 4.55
C ILE A 34 -5.83 -8.26 4.08
N GLY A 35 -5.31 -8.79 2.97
CA GLY A 35 -4.11 -8.25 2.32
C GLY A 35 -4.33 -6.83 1.81
N ALA A 36 -5.46 -6.59 1.14
CA ALA A 36 -5.87 -5.26 0.68
C ALA A 36 -5.99 -4.26 1.85
N PHE A 37 -6.63 -4.69 2.95
CA PHE A 37 -6.71 -3.89 4.16
C PHE A 37 -5.33 -3.60 4.77
N GLY A 38 -4.43 -4.60 4.77
CA GLY A 38 -3.04 -4.41 5.21
C GLY A 38 -2.30 -3.35 4.39
N GLY A 39 -2.49 -3.33 3.07
CA GLY A 39 -1.89 -2.33 2.17
C GLY A 39 -2.61 -0.98 2.15
N ALA A 40 -3.82 -0.85 2.70
CA ALA A 40 -4.54 0.43 2.74
C ALA A 40 -4.47 1.12 4.11
N LEU A 41 -4.26 0.34 5.17
CA LEU A 41 -4.36 0.82 6.55
C LEU A 41 -3.29 1.86 6.94
N PRO A 42 -2.03 1.80 6.47
CA PRO A 42 -1.03 2.80 6.82
C PRO A 42 -1.49 4.23 6.50
N ASP A 43 -2.18 4.43 5.37
CA ASP A 43 -2.72 5.71 4.90
C ASP A 43 -4.08 6.08 5.50
N PHE A 44 -4.55 5.37 6.52
CA PHE A 44 -5.84 5.70 7.14
C PHE A 44 -5.87 7.16 7.64
N ASP A 45 -4.71 7.70 8.00
CA ASP A 45 -4.55 9.08 8.45
C ASP A 45 -4.79 10.12 7.34
N ALA A 46 -4.83 9.74 6.06
CA ALA A 46 -5.28 10.60 4.95
C ALA A 46 -6.74 11.07 5.12
N ILE A 47 -7.52 10.42 5.99
CA ILE A 47 -8.83 10.93 6.41
C ILE A 47 -8.75 12.33 7.03
N SER A 48 -7.61 12.71 7.61
CA SER A 48 -7.36 14.03 8.16
C SER A 48 -7.38 15.13 7.09
N LEU A 49 -7.13 14.79 5.83
CA LEU A 49 -7.23 15.73 4.71
C LEU A 49 -8.65 15.85 4.14
N TRP A 50 -9.62 15.10 4.65
CA TRP A 50 -11.01 15.24 4.20
C TRP A 50 -11.52 16.64 4.51
N SER A 51 -12.16 17.29 3.53
CA SER A 51 -12.62 18.70 3.63
C SER A 51 -13.56 19.01 4.80
N LYS A 52 -14.19 17.99 5.42
CA LYS A 52 -15.04 18.17 6.61
C LYS A 52 -14.40 17.67 7.90
N PHE A 53 -13.16 17.16 7.87
CA PHE A 53 -12.49 16.56 9.02
C PHE A 53 -12.49 17.51 10.22
N ASP A 54 -12.01 18.74 10.05
CA ASP A 54 -11.92 19.73 11.14
C ASP A 54 -13.30 20.08 11.71
N SER A 55 -14.30 20.28 10.85
CA SER A 55 -15.68 20.61 11.25
C SER A 55 -16.45 19.44 11.89
N THR A 56 -15.93 18.21 11.81
CA THR A 56 -16.61 17.01 12.28
C THR A 56 -15.78 16.30 13.34
N ILE A 57 -14.83 15.47 12.93
CA ILE A 57 -13.97 14.68 13.80
C ILE A 57 -13.09 15.60 14.66
N GLY A 58 -12.47 16.61 14.04
CA GLY A 58 -11.61 17.58 14.73
C GLY A 58 -12.36 18.31 15.84
N SER A 59 -13.52 18.88 15.53
CA SER A 59 -14.38 19.55 16.50
C SER A 59 -14.97 18.61 17.56
N PHE A 60 -15.33 17.37 17.19
CA PHE A 60 -15.89 16.39 18.13
C PHE A 60 -14.86 15.94 19.17
N LEU A 61 -13.60 15.79 18.75
CA LEU A 61 -12.48 15.40 19.61
C LEU A 61 -11.76 16.59 20.24
N SER A 62 -12.18 17.83 19.94
CA SER A 62 -11.51 19.06 20.37
C SER A 62 -10.01 19.07 20.06
N LEU A 63 -9.64 18.67 18.84
CA LEU A 63 -8.23 18.61 18.42
C LEU A 63 -7.61 20.01 18.35
N GLU A 64 -6.39 20.15 18.88
CA GLU A 64 -5.62 21.40 18.81
C GLU A 64 -5.04 21.66 17.41
N HIS A 65 -4.86 20.61 16.62
CA HIS A 65 -4.30 20.66 15.28
C HIS A 65 -5.36 20.38 14.22
N THR A 66 -5.33 21.15 13.14
CA THR A 66 -6.14 20.88 11.94
C THR A 66 -5.70 19.58 11.28
N GLY A 67 -6.59 18.96 10.52
CA GLY A 67 -6.29 17.73 9.81
C GLY A 67 -5.09 17.83 8.87
N SER A 68 -4.92 18.97 8.19
CA SER A 68 -3.71 19.25 7.38
C SER A 68 -2.44 19.28 8.23
N GLN A 69 -2.46 19.92 9.40
CA GLN A 69 -1.32 19.93 10.32
C GLN A 69 -1.02 18.53 10.87
N ILE A 70 -2.04 17.70 11.06
CA ILE A 70 -1.86 16.30 11.47
C ILE A 70 -1.17 15.51 10.36
N TYR A 71 -1.67 15.58 9.14
CA TYR A 71 -1.13 14.82 8.00
C TYR A 71 0.32 15.20 7.70
N PHE A 72 0.60 16.49 7.54
CA PHE A 72 1.91 17.02 7.16
C PHE A 72 2.86 17.23 8.36
N GLY A 73 2.41 16.94 9.58
CA GLY A 73 3.20 17.07 10.80
C GLY A 73 4.14 15.88 11.04
N LYS A 74 4.79 15.89 12.20
CA LYS A 74 5.62 14.77 12.72
C LYS A 74 5.11 14.28 14.08
N PHE A 75 3.79 14.26 14.25
CA PHE A 75 3.18 13.64 15.43
C PHE A 75 3.27 12.12 15.30
N TRP A 76 3.15 11.39 16.41
CA TRP A 76 3.15 9.93 16.36
C TRP A 76 2.01 9.35 15.51
N TYR A 77 0.91 10.10 15.37
CA TYR A 77 -0.27 9.77 14.58
C TYR A 77 -0.32 10.51 13.23
N SER A 78 0.75 11.20 12.84
CA SER A 78 0.91 11.80 11.50
C SER A 78 1.22 10.75 10.45
N HIS A 79 1.10 11.17 9.19
CA HIS A 79 1.54 10.38 8.04
C HIS A 79 3.02 10.03 8.18
N HIS A 80 3.41 8.85 7.68
CA HIS A 80 4.78 8.34 7.78
C HIS A 80 5.35 8.12 9.21
N ALA A 81 4.53 8.22 10.26
CA ALA A 81 4.93 7.98 11.66
C ALA A 81 4.58 6.55 12.13
N ALA A 82 3.78 6.39 13.20
CA ALA A 82 3.60 5.10 13.87
C ALA A 82 3.02 4.02 12.94
N PHE A 83 2.08 4.35 12.06
CA PHE A 83 1.49 3.41 11.10
C PHE A 83 2.36 3.11 9.89
N HIS A 84 3.50 3.77 9.74
CA HIS A 84 4.49 3.42 8.71
C HIS A 84 5.73 2.74 9.31
N SER A 85 5.58 2.18 10.51
CA SER A 85 6.60 1.34 11.16
C SER A 85 6.34 -0.15 10.90
N VAL A 86 7.42 -0.91 10.72
CA VAL A 86 7.35 -2.38 10.58
C VAL A 86 6.78 -3.06 11.84
N LEU A 87 6.81 -2.37 12.99
CA LEU A 87 6.25 -2.86 14.25
C LEU A 87 4.72 -2.67 14.31
N ALA A 88 4.16 -1.73 13.57
CA ALA A 88 2.72 -1.44 13.55
C ALA A 88 1.85 -2.66 13.19
N PRO A 89 2.11 -3.39 12.09
CA PRO A 89 1.27 -4.54 11.76
C PRO A 89 1.39 -5.67 12.78
N ILE A 90 2.55 -5.82 13.43
CA ILE A 90 2.74 -6.78 14.53
C ILE A 90 1.84 -6.41 15.71
N PHE A 91 1.87 -5.15 16.12
CA PHE A 91 1.06 -4.64 17.22
C PHE A 91 -0.45 -4.79 16.93
N LEU A 92 -0.88 -4.46 15.71
CA LEU A 92 -2.28 -4.60 15.29
C LEU A 92 -2.73 -6.07 15.26
N ILE A 93 -1.88 -6.99 14.83
CA ILE A 93 -2.15 -8.43 14.90
C ILE A 93 -2.28 -8.87 16.37
N LEU A 94 -1.38 -8.42 17.26
CA LEU A 94 -1.44 -8.73 18.70
C LEU A 94 -2.73 -8.20 19.34
N ILE A 95 -3.12 -6.96 19.04
CA ILE A 95 -4.39 -6.38 19.46
C ILE A 95 -5.55 -7.27 19.00
N SER A 96 -5.58 -7.65 17.72
CA SER A 96 -6.63 -8.51 17.17
C SER A 96 -6.73 -9.86 17.91
N ILE A 97 -5.60 -10.46 18.24
CA ILE A 97 -5.52 -11.71 19.00
C ILE A 97 -6.07 -11.52 20.43
N ILE A 98 -5.65 -10.46 21.12
CA ILE A 98 -6.09 -10.14 22.49
C ILE A 98 -7.60 -9.90 22.50
N PHE A 99 -8.12 -9.03 21.63
CA PHE A 99 -9.56 -8.76 21.55
C PHE A 99 -10.35 -10.05 21.29
N ASN A 100 -9.92 -10.89 20.36
CA ASN A 100 -10.63 -12.14 20.09
C ASN A 100 -10.48 -13.16 21.24
N SER A 101 -9.41 -13.09 22.05
CA SER A 101 -9.24 -13.92 23.24
C SER A 101 -10.24 -13.60 24.36
N LEU A 102 -10.68 -12.34 24.47
CA LEU A 102 -11.71 -11.92 25.42
C LEU A 102 -13.06 -12.62 25.14
N PHE A 103 -13.32 -12.97 23.89
CA PHE A 103 -14.56 -13.63 23.46
C PHE A 103 -14.40 -15.14 23.21
N LYS A 104 -13.17 -15.68 23.10
CA LYS A 104 -12.91 -17.09 22.76
C LYS A 104 -11.82 -17.70 23.63
N LYS A 105 -12.13 -18.84 24.27
CA LYS A 105 -11.22 -19.56 25.17
C LYS A 105 -10.01 -20.24 24.50
N LYS A 106 -9.88 -20.20 23.16
CA LYS A 106 -8.89 -21.00 22.40
C LYS A 106 -8.06 -20.18 21.41
N ILE A 107 -7.14 -19.38 21.94
CA ILE A 107 -6.25 -18.49 21.17
C ILE A 107 -5.43 -19.24 20.13
N LYS A 108 -4.82 -20.37 20.52
CA LYS A 108 -3.95 -21.17 19.63
C LYS A 108 -4.69 -21.66 18.38
N GLU A 109 -5.91 -22.15 18.54
CA GLU A 109 -6.73 -22.60 17.41
C GLU A 109 -7.08 -21.44 16.48
N HIS A 110 -7.36 -20.26 17.03
CA HIS A 110 -7.62 -19.06 16.24
C HIS A 110 -6.40 -18.64 15.40
N LEU A 111 -5.21 -18.63 16.02
CA LEU A 111 -3.94 -18.32 15.34
C LEU A 111 -3.70 -19.27 14.17
N VAL A 112 -3.84 -20.59 14.39
CA VAL A 112 -3.64 -21.59 13.34
C VAL A 112 -4.67 -21.41 12.21
N LEU A 113 -5.92 -21.11 12.56
CA LEU A 113 -7.00 -20.90 11.59
C LEU A 113 -6.81 -19.63 10.74
N LYS A 114 -6.19 -18.59 11.31
CA LYS A 114 -6.05 -17.26 10.68
C LYS A 114 -4.63 -16.92 10.23
N LYS A 115 -3.66 -17.85 10.37
CA LYS A 115 -2.25 -17.62 10.03
C LYS A 115 -2.02 -17.01 8.64
N TYR A 116 -2.78 -17.42 7.62
CA TYR A 116 -2.67 -16.88 6.28
C TYR A 116 -3.26 -15.47 6.15
N SER A 117 -4.31 -15.14 6.90
CA SER A 117 -4.84 -13.78 6.96
C SER A 117 -3.85 -12.85 7.67
N PHE A 118 -3.27 -13.27 8.80
CA PHE A 118 -2.23 -12.48 9.47
C PHE A 118 -0.99 -12.29 8.60
N LEU A 119 -0.57 -13.33 7.88
CA LEU A 119 0.54 -13.24 6.95
C LEU A 119 0.25 -12.28 5.78
N ALA A 120 -0.95 -12.35 5.20
CA ALA A 120 -1.35 -11.44 4.12
C ALA A 120 -1.42 -9.98 4.60
N PHE A 121 -2.00 -9.75 5.78
CA PHE A 121 -2.03 -8.43 6.40
C PHE A 121 -0.61 -7.87 6.63
N PHE A 122 0.24 -8.65 7.30
CA PHE A 122 1.60 -8.24 7.65
C PHE A 122 2.44 -7.94 6.41
N ILE A 123 2.44 -8.82 5.40
CA ILE A 123 3.23 -8.62 4.20
C ILE A 123 2.64 -7.47 3.37
N GLY A 124 1.32 -7.36 3.25
CA GLY A 124 0.68 -6.25 2.52
C GLY A 124 1.04 -4.89 3.12
N PHE A 125 0.95 -4.78 4.45
CA PHE A 125 1.34 -3.59 5.20
C PHE A 125 2.84 -3.28 5.06
N THR A 126 3.70 -4.30 5.05
CA THR A 126 5.14 -4.08 4.89
C THR A 126 5.48 -3.62 3.47
N PHE A 127 4.80 -4.17 2.47
CA PHE A 127 5.00 -3.76 1.08
C PHE A 127 4.53 -2.32 0.83
N HIS A 128 3.43 -1.88 1.46
CA HIS A 128 3.05 -0.46 1.50
C HIS A 128 4.25 0.40 1.92
N ILE A 129 4.81 0.15 3.11
CA ILE A 129 5.91 0.94 3.66
C ILE A 129 7.13 0.97 2.72
N ILE A 130 7.42 -0.16 2.06
CA ILE A 130 8.52 -0.25 1.10
C ILE A 130 8.21 0.56 -0.17
N GLU A 131 6.95 0.60 -0.60
CA GLU A 131 6.48 1.34 -1.77
C GLU A 131 6.57 2.87 -1.56
N ASP A 132 6.48 3.35 -0.31
CA ASP A 132 6.70 4.75 0.03
C ASP A 132 8.18 5.17 0.03
N MET A 133 9.11 4.27 0.30
CA MET A 133 10.54 4.62 0.35
C MET A 133 11.09 5.29 -0.94
N PRO A 134 10.72 4.86 -2.16
CA PRO A 134 11.19 5.49 -3.39
C PRO A 134 10.50 6.82 -3.74
N THR A 135 9.45 7.26 -3.05
CA THR A 135 8.85 8.58 -3.30
C THR A 135 9.73 9.70 -2.70
N PRO A 136 9.47 10.98 -2.98
CA PRO A 136 10.23 12.09 -2.41
C PRO A 136 10.11 12.19 -0.88
N ALA A 137 11.12 12.73 -0.20
CA ALA A 137 11.10 12.84 1.27
C ALA A 137 9.99 13.75 1.81
N CYS A 138 9.61 14.79 1.05
CA CYS A 138 8.58 15.77 1.41
C CYS A 138 8.79 16.35 2.83
N VAL A 139 7.72 16.75 3.51
CA VAL A 139 7.76 17.31 4.87
C VAL A 139 8.13 16.27 5.95
N TRP A 140 7.97 14.98 5.67
CA TRP A 140 8.22 13.91 6.62
C TRP A 140 9.71 13.55 6.72
N GLY A 141 10.48 13.72 5.64
CA GLY A 141 11.88 13.32 5.60
C GLY A 141 12.09 11.83 5.29
N GLY A 142 11.11 11.18 4.66
CA GLY A 142 11.07 9.72 4.43
C GLY A 142 10.01 9.05 5.31
N VAL A 143 10.22 7.79 5.66
CA VAL A 143 9.30 6.94 6.45
C VAL A 143 9.92 6.56 7.79
N ASN A 144 9.16 6.64 8.89
CA ASN A 144 9.63 6.21 10.21
C ASN A 144 9.52 4.69 10.40
N LEU A 145 10.33 3.95 9.62
CA LEU A 145 10.32 2.48 9.57
C LEU A 145 10.46 1.80 10.95
N PHE A 146 11.17 2.46 11.87
CA PHE A 146 11.47 1.96 13.21
C PHE A 146 10.91 2.87 14.32
N TYR A 147 9.72 3.44 14.13
CA TYR A 147 9.03 4.21 15.18
C TYR A 147 9.02 3.43 16.51
N PRO A 148 9.34 4.06 17.67
CA PRO A 148 9.43 5.50 17.94
C PRO A 148 10.81 6.15 17.72
N SER A 149 11.66 5.58 16.87
CA SER A 149 12.90 6.26 16.44
C SER A 149 12.62 7.66 15.87
N SER A 150 13.58 8.58 16.02
CA SER A 150 13.56 9.89 15.37
C SER A 150 14.06 9.84 13.92
N GLU A 151 14.67 8.73 13.52
CA GLU A 151 15.26 8.55 12.19
C GLU A 151 14.20 8.14 11.16
N TYR A 152 14.10 8.90 10.07
CA TYR A 152 13.27 8.58 8.91
C TYR A 152 14.15 8.03 7.79
N ILE A 153 13.67 7.00 7.09
CA ILE A 153 14.40 6.27 6.06
C ILE A 153 13.56 6.27 4.78
N GLY A 154 14.20 6.35 3.61
CA GLY A 154 13.49 6.46 2.33
C GLY A 154 13.47 7.90 1.85
N GLY A 155 12.41 8.29 1.15
CA GLY A 155 12.34 9.61 0.54
C GLY A 155 13.31 9.76 -0.63
N TYR A 156 13.61 8.67 -1.34
CA TYR A 156 14.67 8.63 -2.36
C TYR A 156 14.34 9.42 -3.63
N GLY A 157 13.09 9.82 -3.85
CA GLY A 157 12.70 10.61 -5.02
C GLY A 157 12.88 9.88 -6.36
N LYS A 158 12.84 8.55 -6.38
CA LYS A 158 12.98 7.75 -7.61
C LYS A 158 11.71 7.74 -8.46
N ILE A 159 10.55 7.87 -7.81
CA ILE A 159 9.26 8.02 -8.46
C ILE A 159 8.55 9.23 -7.86
N TRP A 160 7.56 9.76 -8.57
CA TRP A 160 6.66 10.77 -8.03
C TRP A 160 5.61 10.12 -7.12
N TRP A 161 4.98 10.90 -6.22
CA TRP A 161 3.84 10.43 -5.41
C TRP A 161 2.64 10.02 -6.26
N TRP A 162 2.46 10.71 -7.39
CA TRP A 162 1.28 10.54 -8.23
C TRP A 162 1.65 10.01 -9.61
N ASN A 163 0.62 9.53 -10.31
CA ASN A 163 0.66 9.15 -11.71
C ASN A 163 1.50 7.90 -12.04
N ASN A 164 1.85 7.04 -11.07
CA ASN A 164 2.59 5.79 -11.33
C ASN A 164 1.75 4.70 -12.01
N TYR A 165 1.19 5.00 -13.18
CA TYR A 165 0.20 4.17 -13.87
C TYR A 165 0.77 2.83 -14.35
N ASP A 166 2.02 2.80 -14.81
CA ASP A 166 2.72 1.56 -15.16
C ASP A 166 2.87 0.60 -13.96
N LEU A 167 3.19 1.11 -12.77
CA LEU A 167 3.25 0.31 -11.54
C LEU A 167 1.88 -0.27 -11.19
N VAL A 168 0.82 0.55 -11.27
CA VAL A 168 -0.57 0.09 -11.09
C VAL A 168 -0.92 -1.03 -12.07
N LEU A 169 -0.53 -0.90 -13.35
CA LEU A 169 -0.78 -1.92 -14.37
C LEU A 169 0.01 -3.21 -14.11
N ILE A 170 1.25 -3.12 -13.62
CA ILE A 170 2.05 -4.29 -13.19
C ILE A 170 1.35 -5.01 -12.04
N MET A 171 0.86 -4.28 -11.03
CA MET A 171 0.11 -4.85 -9.91
C MET A 171 -1.17 -5.54 -10.37
N ILE A 172 -2.00 -4.86 -11.17
CA ILE A 172 -3.25 -5.42 -11.72
C ILE A 172 -2.96 -6.68 -12.53
N SER A 173 -1.94 -6.66 -13.38
CA SER A 173 -1.54 -7.82 -14.18
C SER A 173 -1.11 -8.99 -13.30
N THR A 174 -0.32 -8.72 -12.25
CA THR A 174 0.11 -9.73 -11.27
C THR A 174 -1.10 -10.35 -10.55
N ILE A 175 -2.04 -9.51 -10.10
CA ILE A 175 -3.29 -9.94 -9.45
C ILE A 175 -4.09 -10.84 -10.38
N VAL A 176 -4.36 -10.38 -11.61
CA VAL A 176 -5.17 -11.12 -12.60
C VAL A 176 -4.54 -12.47 -12.90
N LEU A 177 -3.23 -12.52 -13.17
CA LEU A 177 -2.53 -13.77 -13.47
C LEU A 177 -2.59 -14.75 -12.29
N ILE A 178 -2.38 -14.30 -11.05
CA ILE A 178 -2.46 -15.18 -9.88
C ILE A 178 -3.91 -15.63 -9.61
N LEU A 179 -4.91 -14.78 -9.86
CA LEU A 179 -6.32 -15.16 -9.77
C LEU A 179 -6.68 -16.24 -10.81
N LEU A 180 -6.18 -16.12 -12.04
CA LEU A 180 -6.35 -17.16 -13.07
C LEU A 180 -5.70 -18.48 -12.63
N LEU A 181 -4.50 -18.43 -12.05
CA LEU A 181 -3.85 -19.63 -11.48
C LEU A 181 -4.66 -20.24 -10.32
N ASN A 182 -5.45 -19.45 -9.60
CA ASN A 182 -6.33 -19.94 -8.54
C ASN A 182 -7.57 -20.70 -9.05
N LEU A 183 -7.92 -20.57 -10.34
CA LEU A 183 -8.97 -21.36 -10.99
C LEU A 183 -8.50 -22.80 -11.30
N ILE A 184 -7.19 -23.05 -11.29
CA ILE A 184 -6.63 -24.38 -11.55
C ILE A 184 -7.03 -25.36 -10.42
N PRO A 185 -7.44 -26.61 -10.76
CA PRO A 185 -7.85 -27.61 -9.78
C PRO A 185 -6.85 -27.85 -8.64
N LYS A 186 -7.37 -28.26 -7.47
CA LYS A 186 -6.54 -28.54 -6.29
C LYS A 186 -5.55 -29.68 -6.49
N THR A 187 -5.81 -30.61 -7.42
CA THR A 187 -4.90 -31.71 -7.78
C THR A 187 -3.56 -31.20 -8.31
N LEU A 188 -3.52 -30.02 -8.93
CA LEU A 188 -2.30 -29.38 -9.44
C LEU A 188 -1.73 -28.32 -8.48
N TYR A 189 -1.93 -28.51 -7.16
CA TYR A 189 -1.54 -27.53 -6.14
C TYR A 189 -0.06 -27.13 -6.22
N THR A 190 0.83 -28.10 -6.41
CA THR A 190 2.28 -27.84 -6.48
C THR A 190 2.62 -26.92 -7.66
N ILE A 191 2.05 -27.18 -8.84
CA ILE A 191 2.29 -26.38 -10.05
C ILE A 191 1.77 -24.95 -9.84
N LYS A 192 0.49 -24.78 -9.46
CA LYS A 192 -0.08 -23.44 -9.27
C LYS A 192 0.64 -22.63 -8.17
N LYS A 193 1.14 -23.30 -7.12
CA LYS A 193 1.95 -22.67 -6.06
C LYS A 193 3.21 -22.04 -6.63
N TYR A 194 4.02 -22.83 -7.34
CA TYR A 194 5.28 -22.33 -7.90
C TYR A 194 5.06 -21.32 -9.03
N CYS A 195 4.05 -21.52 -9.89
CA CYS A 195 3.67 -20.54 -10.89
C CYS A 195 3.24 -19.21 -10.25
N SER A 196 2.44 -19.23 -9.17
CA SER A 196 2.01 -17.99 -8.50
C SER A 196 3.18 -17.25 -7.86
N ILE A 197 4.12 -17.98 -7.24
CA ILE A 197 5.36 -17.38 -6.71
C ILE A 197 6.17 -16.77 -7.86
N GLY A 198 6.32 -17.48 -8.99
CA GLY A 198 7.04 -16.98 -10.16
C GLY A 198 6.43 -15.71 -10.74
N VAL A 199 5.10 -15.68 -10.92
CA VAL A 199 4.36 -14.50 -11.39
C VAL A 199 4.53 -13.33 -10.43
N PHE A 200 4.41 -13.56 -9.12
CA PHE A 200 4.58 -12.52 -8.11
C PHE A 200 6.01 -11.95 -8.12
N LEU A 201 7.03 -12.80 -8.14
CA LEU A 201 8.43 -12.37 -8.17
C LEU A 201 8.78 -11.63 -9.47
N PHE A 202 8.20 -12.06 -10.59
CA PHE A 202 8.39 -11.36 -11.86
C PHE A 202 7.73 -9.97 -11.85
N GLY A 203 6.49 -9.86 -11.35
CA GLY A 203 5.82 -8.56 -11.16
C GLY A 203 6.60 -7.64 -10.23
N LEU A 204 7.10 -8.17 -9.10
CA LEU A 204 7.96 -7.42 -8.18
C LEU A 204 9.25 -6.94 -8.84
N PHE A 205 9.91 -7.81 -9.61
CA PHE A 205 11.10 -7.45 -10.37
C PHE A 205 10.83 -6.32 -11.37
N LEU A 206 9.74 -6.41 -12.14
CA LEU A 206 9.35 -5.35 -13.07
C LEU A 206 9.05 -4.04 -12.35
N GLY A 207 8.35 -4.07 -11.21
CA GLY A 207 8.08 -2.88 -10.40
C GLY A 207 9.37 -2.22 -9.90
N ILE A 208 10.27 -3.00 -9.29
CA ILE A 208 11.59 -2.51 -8.84
C ILE A 208 12.39 -1.94 -10.02
N TYR A 209 12.38 -2.63 -11.18
CA TYR A 209 13.07 -2.16 -12.37
C TYR A 209 12.52 -0.80 -12.84
N GLN A 210 11.20 -0.65 -12.93
CA GLN A 210 10.57 0.61 -13.33
C GLN A 210 10.88 1.75 -12.36
N ILE A 211 10.85 1.49 -11.05
CA ILE A 211 11.20 2.47 -10.01
C ILE A 211 12.66 2.93 -10.16
N ASN A 212 13.60 2.03 -10.46
CA ASN A 212 15.03 2.35 -10.47
C ASN A 212 15.56 2.80 -11.84
N THR A 213 14.72 2.81 -12.88
CA THR A 213 15.12 3.24 -14.24
C THR A 213 14.46 4.53 -14.68
N ARG A 214 13.75 5.23 -13.78
CA ARG A 214 13.23 6.57 -14.07
C ARG A 214 14.37 7.54 -14.40
N PRO A 215 14.24 8.37 -15.45
CA PRO A 215 15.29 9.30 -15.87
C PRO A 215 15.35 10.58 -15.03
N VAL A 216 14.33 10.84 -14.20
CA VAL A 216 14.19 12.06 -13.41
C VAL A 216 14.34 11.74 -11.93
N ASP A 217 15.11 12.57 -11.23
CA ASP A 217 15.20 12.59 -9.77
C ASP A 217 14.16 13.57 -9.22
N PHE A 218 13.17 13.04 -8.50
CA PHE A 218 12.10 13.78 -7.86
C PHE A 218 12.42 14.17 -6.40
N SER A 219 13.67 14.02 -5.95
CA SER A 219 14.02 14.27 -4.56
C SER A 219 13.85 15.74 -4.17
N TYR A 220 13.10 15.97 -3.10
CA TYR A 220 13.00 17.25 -2.40
C TYR A 220 12.65 17.02 -0.92
N SER A 221 12.96 18.01 -0.08
CA SER A 221 12.66 18.02 1.36
C SER A 221 11.81 19.22 1.72
N GLY A 222 10.89 19.06 2.66
CA GLY A 222 9.93 20.09 3.04
C GLY A 222 8.89 20.31 1.93
N HIS A 223 8.61 21.57 1.62
CA HIS A 223 7.76 21.95 0.48
C HIS A 223 8.64 22.31 -0.72
N THR A 224 8.22 21.90 -1.92
CA THR A 224 8.87 22.30 -3.18
C THR A 224 8.04 23.34 -3.91
N ILE A 225 8.71 24.34 -4.50
CA ILE A 225 8.08 25.31 -5.42
C ILE A 225 7.90 24.73 -6.83
N ASP A 226 8.60 23.62 -7.13
CA ASP A 226 8.61 22.96 -8.44
C ASP A 226 7.60 21.80 -8.52
N TYR A 227 6.58 21.78 -7.65
CA TYR A 227 5.61 20.68 -7.59
C TYR A 227 4.93 20.42 -8.95
N ASP A 228 4.41 21.47 -9.59
CA ASP A 228 3.74 21.38 -10.89
C ASP A 228 4.67 20.86 -11.98
N LYS A 229 5.96 21.22 -11.90
CA LYS A 229 6.98 20.76 -12.83
C LYS A 229 7.21 19.25 -12.67
N PHE A 230 7.40 18.77 -11.43
CA PHE A 230 7.57 17.35 -11.18
C PHE A 230 6.34 16.52 -11.55
N GLU A 231 5.14 17.04 -11.30
CA GLU A 231 3.92 16.36 -11.70
C GLU A 231 3.81 16.25 -13.23
N ALA A 232 4.14 17.33 -13.97
CA ALA A 232 4.15 17.34 -15.42
C ALA A 232 5.20 16.37 -16.00
N GLU A 233 6.41 16.34 -15.43
CA GLU A 233 7.47 15.41 -15.82
C GLU A 233 7.08 13.95 -15.55
N SER A 234 6.46 13.67 -14.39
CA SER A 234 5.93 12.34 -14.08
C SER A 234 4.88 11.90 -15.12
N LYS A 235 3.92 12.76 -15.48
CA LYS A 235 2.92 12.47 -16.52
C LYS A 235 3.55 12.24 -17.88
N LEU A 236 4.59 13.00 -18.25
CA LEU A 236 5.31 12.82 -19.51
C LEU A 236 5.99 11.45 -19.57
N ILE A 237 6.73 11.07 -18.52
CA ILE A 237 7.38 9.75 -18.43
C ILE A 237 6.35 8.62 -18.58
N GLN A 238 5.19 8.76 -17.94
CA GLN A 238 4.12 7.76 -18.00
C GLN A 238 3.51 7.67 -19.39
N LYS A 239 3.36 8.80 -20.07
CA LYS A 239 2.95 8.85 -21.47
C LYS A 239 3.95 8.17 -22.41
N GLU A 240 5.25 8.34 -22.17
CA GLU A 240 6.31 7.68 -22.94
C GLU A 240 6.32 6.16 -22.73
N ILE A 241 6.14 5.69 -21.50
CA ILE A 241 6.13 4.25 -21.17
C ILE A 241 4.90 3.55 -21.72
N LEU A 242 3.72 4.15 -21.54
CA LEU A 242 2.44 3.52 -21.87
C LEU A 242 2.00 3.76 -23.32
N GLY A 243 2.55 4.79 -23.96
CA GLY A 243 2.01 5.34 -25.19
C GLY A 243 0.71 6.12 -24.99
N GLU A 244 0.31 6.87 -26.01
CA GLU A 244 -0.81 7.83 -25.93
C GLU A 244 -2.12 7.18 -25.45
N ASN A 245 -2.56 6.08 -26.09
CA ASN A 245 -3.89 5.53 -25.85
C ASN A 245 -4.06 5.02 -24.42
N LEU A 246 -3.09 4.24 -23.92
CA LEU A 246 -3.18 3.66 -22.58
C LEU A 246 -2.98 4.73 -21.51
N PHE A 247 -2.09 5.69 -21.73
CA PHE A 247 -1.94 6.85 -20.85
C PHE A 247 -3.26 7.63 -20.70
N GLN A 248 -3.94 7.96 -21.81
CA GLN A 248 -5.22 8.68 -21.76
C GLN A 248 -6.31 7.91 -21.01
N ILE A 249 -6.37 6.59 -21.16
CA ILE A 249 -7.28 5.73 -20.39
C ILE A 249 -6.98 5.86 -18.90
N MET A 250 -5.71 5.71 -18.50
CA MET A 250 -5.31 5.78 -17.10
C MET A 250 -5.57 7.15 -16.48
N THR A 251 -5.24 8.23 -17.18
CA THR A 251 -5.55 9.60 -16.74
C THR A 251 -7.05 9.85 -16.63
N THR A 252 -7.86 9.30 -17.55
CA THR A 252 -9.32 9.40 -17.46
C THR A 252 -9.88 8.68 -16.23
N ILE A 253 -9.28 7.54 -15.86
CA ILE A 253 -9.65 6.81 -14.62
C ILE A 253 -9.24 7.64 -13.40
N ASP A 254 -8.02 8.17 -13.38
CA ASP A 254 -7.49 8.96 -12.28
C ASP A 254 -8.32 10.21 -12.00
N ASN A 255 -8.65 10.98 -13.05
CA ASN A 255 -9.48 12.18 -12.95
C ASN A 255 -10.93 11.92 -12.48
N LYS A 256 -11.39 10.66 -12.47
CA LYS A 256 -12.71 10.28 -11.96
C LYS A 256 -12.71 9.90 -10.49
N ILE A 257 -11.56 9.77 -9.86
CA ILE A 257 -11.46 9.46 -8.43
C ILE A 257 -11.78 10.75 -7.66
N PRO A 258 -12.84 10.80 -6.84
CA PRO A 258 -13.27 12.01 -6.15
C PRO A 258 -12.46 12.25 -4.87
N LEU A 259 -11.13 12.14 -4.98
CA LEU A 259 -10.18 12.40 -3.90
C LEU A 259 -9.36 13.62 -4.30
N ASN A 260 -9.91 14.80 -4.02
CA ASN A 260 -9.15 16.05 -4.10
C ASN A 260 -8.45 16.22 -2.76
N PHE A 261 -7.17 15.89 -2.72
CA PHE A 261 -6.28 16.26 -1.62
C PHE A 261 -5.64 17.62 -1.91
#